data_AF-A0AAQ0ZGE1-F1
#
_entry.id   AF-A0AAQ0ZGE1-F1
#
_cell.length_a   1.000
_cell.length_b   1.000
_cell.length_c   1.000
_cell.angle_alpha   90.00
_cell.angle_beta   90.00
_cell.angle_gamma   90.00
#
_symmetry.space_group_name_H-M   'P 1'
#
loop_
_entity.id
_entity.type
_entity.pdbx_description
1 polymer ?
#
loop_
_entity_poly.entity_id
_entity_poly.type
_entity_poly.pdbx_seq_one_letter_code
_entity_poly.pdbx_strand_id
1 'polypeptide(L)'
;MTKLNFKALMMLGVIMAAPAKADFNSDLSSVQKQWAVVNYELVDDAQLDAFEKLASETAEFTKANDQQAASHIWYGIVLSSYAGAKGGLGALGLAKDAKAQFEKALSLDPKALDGSAYTSLATLYGKVPGWPIGFGDDDEAKKLFKQALELNPRGIDSNYLYASFLYDERKYKSAREFLLVAQQAPARPDRPKADLYRQQEITKLLAKVEKKIKR
;
A
#
# COMPACT_ATOMS: atom_id res chain seq x y z
N MET A 1 8.71 17.54 78.84
CA MET A 1 8.62 16.24 78.13
C MET A 1 7.22 16.11 77.55
N THR A 2 7.07 16.35 76.26
CA THR A 2 5.79 16.14 75.56
C THR A 2 6.13 15.64 74.15
N LYS A 3 5.92 14.35 73.90
CA LYS A 3 6.20 13.69 72.62
C LYS A 3 5.03 13.94 71.68
N LEU A 4 5.28 14.57 70.54
CA LEU A 4 4.31 14.75 69.46
C LEU A 4 4.42 13.56 68.50
N ASN A 5 3.37 12.74 68.41
CA ASN A 5 3.33 11.55 67.56
C ASN A 5 3.01 11.92 66.11
N PHE A 6 3.98 11.76 65.22
CA PHE A 6 3.79 11.77 63.78
C PHE A 6 3.16 10.43 63.36
N LYS A 7 1.92 10.47 62.85
CA LYS A 7 1.36 9.38 62.02
C LYS A 7 0.98 9.98 60.67
N ALA A 8 1.95 10.03 59.77
CA ALA A 8 1.71 10.33 58.37
C ALA A 8 1.13 9.09 57.69
N LEU A 9 -0.15 9.15 57.32
CA LEU A 9 -0.81 8.11 56.54
C LEU A 9 -0.44 8.32 55.06
N MET A 10 0.51 7.53 54.57
CA MET A 10 0.88 7.52 53.14
C MET A 10 -0.16 6.70 52.37
N MET A 11 -1.10 7.35 51.68
CA MET A 11 -1.88 6.68 50.64
C MET A 11 -1.01 6.52 49.39
N LEU A 12 -0.61 5.28 49.08
CA LEU A 12 -0.10 4.95 47.74
C LEU A 12 -1.29 4.93 46.78
N GLY A 13 -1.43 6.00 45.98
CA GLY A 13 -2.31 5.98 44.80
C GLY A 13 -1.67 5.15 43.70
N VAL A 14 -2.25 3.99 43.39
CA VAL A 14 -1.89 3.22 42.19
C VAL A 14 -2.42 3.98 40.99
N ILE A 15 -1.54 4.65 40.25
CA ILE A 15 -1.86 5.23 38.94
C ILE A 15 -1.93 4.05 37.97
N MET A 16 -3.15 3.57 37.70
CA MET A 16 -3.41 2.69 36.56
C MET A 16 -3.21 3.53 35.29
N ALA A 17 -2.03 3.43 34.68
CA ALA A 17 -1.82 3.97 33.34
C ALA A 17 -2.67 3.15 32.36
N ALA A 18 -3.79 3.72 31.92
CA ALA A 18 -4.52 3.16 30.79
C ALA A 18 -3.59 3.11 29.58
N PRO A 19 -3.57 2.02 28.79
CA PRO A 19 -2.76 1.97 27.59
C PRO A 19 -3.18 3.13 26.68
N ALA A 20 -2.23 4.00 26.34
CA ALA A 20 -2.46 5.05 25.36
C ALA A 20 -2.89 4.34 24.06
N LYS A 21 -4.11 4.60 23.58
CA LYS A 21 -4.50 4.21 22.24
C LYS A 21 -3.50 4.87 21.30
N ALA A 22 -2.74 4.07 20.56
CA ALA A 22 -1.85 4.58 19.54
C ALA A 22 -2.67 5.40 18.53
N ASP A 23 -2.11 6.52 18.09
CA ASP A 23 -2.76 7.39 17.11
C ASP A 23 -2.78 6.68 15.76
N PHE A 24 -3.99 6.46 15.22
CA PHE A 24 -4.21 5.80 13.93
C PHE A 24 -3.31 6.37 12.83
N ASN A 25 -3.14 7.69 12.78
CA ASN A 25 -2.34 8.34 11.74
C ASN A 25 -0.84 8.07 11.92
N SER A 26 -0.36 8.03 13.16
CA SER A 26 1.02 7.65 13.47
C SER A 26 1.30 6.19 13.07
N ASP A 27 0.40 5.27 13.42
CA ASP A 27 0.54 3.85 13.08
C ASP A 27 0.47 3.63 11.57
N LEU A 28 -0.49 4.28 10.90
CA LEU A 28 -0.58 4.28 9.45
C LEU A 28 0.73 4.78 8.81
N SER A 29 1.25 5.93 9.27
CA SER A 29 2.53 6.48 8.79
C SER A 29 3.69 5.50 9.01
N SER A 30 3.69 4.75 10.12
CA SER A 30 4.69 3.72 10.40
C SER A 30 4.64 2.60 9.35
N VAL A 31 3.45 2.04 9.09
CA VAL A 31 3.25 1.01 8.05
C VAL A 31 3.75 1.50 6.68
N GLN A 32 3.41 2.74 6.31
CA GLN A 32 3.82 3.33 5.03
C GLN A 32 5.33 3.44 4.87
N LYS A 33 6.01 3.91 5.92
CA LYS A 33 7.47 4.10 5.93
C LYS A 33 8.19 2.75 5.89
N GLN A 34 7.72 1.78 6.67
CA GLN A 34 8.27 0.43 6.68
C GLN A 34 8.07 -0.25 5.33
N TRP A 35 6.87 -0.18 4.75
CA TRP A 35 6.60 -0.71 3.42
C TRP A 35 7.56 -0.14 2.38
N ALA A 36 7.83 1.17 2.40
CA ALA A 36 8.78 1.77 1.45
C ALA A 36 10.20 1.22 1.59
N VAL A 37 10.66 0.94 2.82
CA VAL A 37 11.96 0.29 3.05
C VAL A 37 11.94 -1.14 2.52
N VAL A 38 10.97 -1.94 2.94
CA VAL A 38 10.89 -3.37 2.57
C VAL A 38 10.76 -3.54 1.06
N ASN A 39 9.92 -2.73 0.41
CA ASN A 39 9.64 -2.83 -1.01
C ASN A 39 10.80 -2.36 -1.90
N TYR A 40 11.56 -1.34 -1.48
CA TYR A 40 12.55 -0.69 -2.35
C TYR A 40 14.01 -0.89 -1.95
N GLU A 41 14.31 -1.15 -0.69
CA GLU A 41 15.69 -1.21 -0.17
C GLU A 41 16.15 -2.63 0.16
N LEU A 42 15.21 -3.57 0.39
CA LEU A 42 15.52 -4.97 0.65
C LEU A 42 15.35 -5.81 -0.63
N VAL A 43 16.07 -6.93 -0.70
CA VAL A 43 16.00 -7.90 -1.79
C VAL A 43 16.09 -9.32 -1.24
N ASP A 44 15.73 -10.30 -2.07
CA ASP A 44 15.85 -11.74 -1.79
C ASP A 44 15.22 -12.14 -0.45
N ASP A 45 15.83 -13.06 0.30
CA ASP A 45 15.28 -13.59 1.55
C ASP A 45 15.02 -12.49 2.60
N ALA A 46 15.89 -11.48 2.67
CA ALA A 46 15.71 -10.36 3.59
C ALA A 46 14.42 -9.55 3.28
N GLN A 47 14.06 -9.45 2.01
CA GLN A 47 12.80 -8.80 1.61
C GLN A 47 11.59 -9.67 1.99
N LEU A 48 11.68 -10.99 1.80
CA LEU A 48 10.58 -11.91 2.12
C LEU A 48 10.30 -11.95 3.62
N ASP A 49 11.34 -12.11 4.44
CA ASP A 49 11.24 -12.13 5.91
C ASP A 49 10.64 -10.81 6.44
N ALA A 50 11.10 -9.69 5.90
CA ALA A 50 10.62 -8.38 6.30
C ALA A 50 9.16 -8.12 5.86
N PHE A 51 8.75 -8.60 4.68
CA PHE A 51 7.36 -8.53 4.25
C PHE A 51 6.44 -9.42 5.09
N GLU A 52 6.88 -10.62 5.48
CA GLU A 52 6.11 -11.50 6.35
C GLU A 52 5.85 -10.84 7.71
N LYS A 53 6.90 -10.29 8.33
CA LYS A 53 6.77 -9.52 9.57
C LYS A 53 5.84 -8.32 9.40
N LEU A 54 6.03 -7.51 8.36
CA LEU A 54 5.21 -6.33 8.10
C LEU A 54 3.75 -6.69 7.83
N ALA A 55 3.48 -7.80 7.14
CA ALA A 55 2.13 -8.29 6.91
C ALA A 55 1.45 -8.67 8.22
N SER A 56 2.15 -9.37 9.12
CA SER A 56 1.63 -9.72 10.45
C SER A 56 1.33 -8.47 11.30
N GLU A 57 2.24 -7.49 11.33
CA GLU A 57 2.04 -6.24 12.08
C GLU A 57 0.88 -5.42 11.50
N THR A 58 0.77 -5.35 10.18
CA THR A 58 -0.31 -4.61 9.50
C THR A 58 -1.67 -5.30 9.67
N ALA A 59 -1.69 -6.63 9.83
CA ALA A 59 -2.90 -7.38 10.15
C ALA A 59 -3.47 -6.99 11.52
N GLU A 60 -2.63 -6.93 12.56
CA GLU A 60 -3.05 -6.49 13.90
C GLU A 60 -3.47 -5.02 13.91
N PHE A 61 -2.73 -4.14 13.21
CA PHE A 61 -3.13 -2.74 13.01
C PHE A 61 -4.51 -2.63 12.35
N THR A 62 -4.77 -3.41 11.30
CA THR A 62 -6.05 -3.43 10.59
C THR A 62 -7.17 -3.96 11.46
N LYS A 63 -6.92 -5.02 12.23
CA LYS A 63 -7.89 -5.58 13.17
C LYS A 63 -8.30 -4.58 14.26
N ALA A 64 -7.35 -3.79 14.77
CA ALA A 64 -7.64 -2.73 15.73
C ALA A 64 -8.39 -1.53 15.12
N ASN A 65 -8.41 -1.42 13.78
CA ASN A 65 -8.93 -0.29 13.02
C ASN A 65 -9.81 -0.77 11.84
N ASP A 66 -10.66 -1.76 12.07
CA ASP A 66 -11.39 -2.50 11.03
C ASP A 66 -12.49 -1.68 10.31
N GLN A 67 -12.92 -0.56 10.90
CA GLN A 67 -13.84 0.39 10.27
C GLN A 67 -13.13 1.47 9.45
N GLN A 68 -11.79 1.50 9.46
CA GLN A 68 -11.01 2.50 8.73
C GLN A 68 -10.62 1.94 7.35
N ALA A 69 -11.16 2.49 6.27
CA ALA A 69 -10.80 2.04 4.91
C ALA A 69 -9.29 2.09 4.66
N ALA A 70 -8.59 3.09 5.19
CA ALA A 70 -7.15 3.24 5.05
C ALA A 70 -6.34 2.10 5.68
N SER A 71 -6.83 1.44 6.75
CA SER A 71 -6.11 0.29 7.34
C SER A 71 -6.13 -0.91 6.39
N HIS A 72 -7.32 -1.22 5.85
CA HIS A 72 -7.52 -2.25 4.84
C HIS A 72 -6.74 -1.95 3.54
N ILE A 73 -6.69 -0.70 3.07
CA ILE A 73 -5.90 -0.32 1.89
C ILE A 73 -4.42 -0.66 2.11
N TRP A 74 -3.85 -0.25 3.23
CA TRP A 74 -2.43 -0.49 3.47
C TRP A 74 -2.11 -1.95 3.74
N TYR A 75 -3.02 -2.70 4.36
CA TYR A 75 -2.84 -4.14 4.48
C TYR A 75 -2.84 -4.83 3.11
N GLY A 76 -3.78 -4.46 2.24
CA GLY A 76 -3.80 -4.96 0.86
C GLY A 76 -2.54 -4.59 0.07
N ILE A 77 -2.00 -3.37 0.24
CA ILE A 77 -0.75 -2.94 -0.41
C ILE A 77 0.43 -3.79 0.08
N VAL A 78 0.54 -4.04 1.39
CA VAL A 78 1.60 -4.89 1.95
C VAL A 78 1.49 -6.32 1.41
N LEU A 79 0.28 -6.92 1.45
CA LEU A 79 0.05 -8.28 0.97
C LEU A 79 0.31 -8.43 -0.54
N SER A 80 -0.14 -7.48 -1.36
CA SER A 80 0.08 -7.52 -2.81
C SER A 80 1.55 -7.33 -3.18
N SER A 81 2.28 -6.48 -2.45
CA SER A 81 3.73 -6.30 -2.63
C SER A 81 4.49 -7.55 -2.21
N TYR A 82 4.11 -8.16 -1.09
CA TYR A 82 4.66 -9.42 -0.63
C TYR A 82 4.40 -10.55 -1.64
N ALA A 83 3.19 -10.64 -2.19
CA ALA A 83 2.88 -11.59 -3.26
C ALA A 83 3.81 -11.41 -4.48
N GLY A 84 4.06 -10.17 -4.88
CA GLY A 84 4.99 -9.84 -5.97
C GLY A 84 6.42 -10.29 -5.70
N ALA A 85 6.91 -10.05 -4.47
CA ALA A 85 8.26 -10.47 -4.06
C ALA A 85 8.38 -11.99 -3.95
N LYS A 86 7.38 -12.67 -3.36
CA LYS A 86 7.38 -14.12 -3.11
C LYS A 86 7.29 -14.95 -4.39
N GLY A 87 6.46 -14.51 -5.34
CA GLY A 87 6.18 -15.26 -6.56
C GLY A 87 5.62 -16.67 -6.31
N GLY A 88 5.50 -17.45 -7.39
CA GLY A 88 5.10 -18.86 -7.32
C GLY A 88 3.73 -19.12 -6.68
N LEU A 89 3.52 -20.35 -6.20
CA LEU A 89 2.25 -20.79 -5.62
C LEU A 89 1.88 -20.05 -4.32
N GLY A 90 2.88 -19.63 -3.54
CA GLY A 90 2.68 -18.88 -2.30
C GLY A 90 2.17 -17.45 -2.51
N ALA A 91 2.39 -16.85 -3.68
CA ALA A 91 1.94 -15.51 -4.00
C ALA A 91 0.42 -15.41 -4.22
N LEU A 92 -0.22 -16.47 -4.72
CA LEU A 92 -1.64 -16.41 -5.06
C LEU A 92 -2.54 -16.27 -3.82
N GLY A 93 -2.19 -16.92 -2.71
CA GLY A 93 -2.90 -16.76 -1.44
C GLY A 93 -2.85 -15.31 -0.96
N LEU A 94 -1.64 -14.74 -0.90
CA LEU A 94 -1.41 -13.34 -0.54
C LEU A 94 -2.16 -12.36 -1.46
N ALA A 95 -2.19 -12.64 -2.77
CA ALA A 95 -2.94 -11.82 -3.72
C ALA A 95 -4.46 -11.89 -3.51
N LYS A 96 -5.01 -13.05 -3.14
CA LYS A 96 -6.43 -13.20 -2.80
C LYS A 96 -6.77 -12.46 -1.51
N ASP A 97 -5.91 -12.55 -0.50
CA ASP A 97 -6.10 -11.81 0.75
C ASP A 97 -6.03 -10.31 0.50
N ALA A 98 -5.06 -9.84 -0.31
CA ALA A 98 -4.96 -8.44 -0.72
C ALA A 98 -6.22 -7.95 -1.43
N LYS A 99 -6.75 -8.75 -2.37
CA LYS A 99 -8.02 -8.45 -3.05
C LYS A 99 -9.16 -8.26 -2.04
N ALA A 100 -9.31 -9.18 -1.08
CA ALA A 100 -10.35 -9.08 -0.06
C ALA A 100 -10.21 -7.82 0.80
N GLN A 101 -8.97 -7.41 1.14
CA GLN A 101 -8.73 -6.16 1.86
C GLN A 101 -9.13 -4.93 1.03
N PHE A 102 -8.80 -4.89 -0.26
CA PHE A 102 -9.21 -3.78 -1.11
C PHE A 102 -10.73 -3.71 -1.30
N GLU A 103 -11.40 -4.86 -1.47
CA GLU A 103 -12.87 -4.91 -1.56
C GLU A 103 -13.53 -4.43 -0.26
N LYS A 104 -12.98 -4.82 0.90
CA LYS A 104 -13.44 -4.32 2.20
C LYS A 104 -13.23 -2.81 2.32
N ALA A 105 -12.07 -2.28 1.92
CA ALA A 105 -11.82 -0.84 1.90
C ALA A 105 -12.81 -0.09 1.02
N LEU A 106 -13.09 -0.58 -0.19
CA LEU A 106 -14.06 0.01 -1.11
C LEU A 106 -15.49 0.01 -0.54
N SER A 107 -15.85 -1.00 0.25
CA SER A 107 -17.15 -1.05 0.94
C SER A 107 -17.28 -0.02 2.08
N LEU A 108 -16.15 0.35 2.70
CA LEU A 108 -16.10 1.31 3.81
C LEU A 108 -16.04 2.76 3.30
N ASP A 109 -15.09 3.05 2.41
CA ASP A 109 -14.95 4.34 1.75
C ASP A 109 -14.21 4.17 0.41
N PRO A 110 -14.93 4.22 -0.73
CA PRO A 110 -14.33 4.06 -2.06
C PRO A 110 -13.41 5.22 -2.45
N LYS A 111 -13.46 6.35 -1.76
CA LYS A 111 -12.62 7.53 -2.03
C LYS A 111 -11.40 7.62 -1.12
N ALA A 112 -11.30 6.76 -0.11
CA ALA A 112 -10.21 6.77 0.85
C ALA A 112 -8.84 6.75 0.15
N LEU A 113 -7.93 7.58 0.65
CA LEU A 113 -6.57 7.74 0.12
C LEU A 113 -6.57 7.99 -1.40
N ASP A 114 -7.44 8.89 -1.85
CA ASP A 114 -7.60 9.28 -3.25
C ASP A 114 -7.85 8.09 -4.18
N GLY A 115 -8.68 7.12 -3.75
CA GLY A 115 -9.01 5.93 -4.54
C GLY A 115 -7.88 4.91 -4.66
N SER A 116 -6.94 4.88 -3.70
CA SER A 116 -5.81 3.94 -3.72
C SER A 116 -6.24 2.46 -3.75
N ALA A 117 -7.41 2.12 -3.19
CA ALA A 117 -7.98 0.78 -3.28
C ALA A 117 -8.25 0.37 -4.74
N TYR A 118 -8.83 1.26 -5.55
CA TYR A 118 -9.08 1.00 -6.98
C TYR A 118 -7.77 0.77 -7.73
N THR A 119 -6.78 1.63 -7.54
CA THR A 119 -5.47 1.51 -8.21
C THR A 119 -4.81 0.16 -7.90
N SER A 120 -4.83 -0.23 -6.62
CA SER A 120 -4.13 -1.43 -6.15
C SER A 120 -4.87 -2.70 -6.55
N LEU A 121 -6.21 -2.69 -6.47
CA LEU A 121 -7.03 -3.80 -6.93
C LEU A 121 -6.94 -4.00 -8.45
N ALA A 122 -6.93 -2.92 -9.23
CA ALA A 122 -6.70 -2.96 -10.67
C ALA A 122 -5.35 -3.62 -11.02
N THR A 123 -4.31 -3.27 -10.26
CA THR A 123 -2.98 -3.85 -10.43
C THR A 123 -2.99 -5.37 -10.19
N LEU A 124 -3.72 -5.86 -9.18
CA LEU A 124 -3.86 -7.30 -8.96
C LEU A 124 -4.58 -7.99 -10.11
N TYR A 125 -5.70 -7.44 -10.58
CA TYR A 125 -6.45 -8.01 -11.70
C TYR A 125 -5.61 -8.13 -12.97
N GLY A 126 -4.72 -7.16 -13.25
CA GLY A 126 -3.84 -7.21 -14.42
C GLY A 126 -2.53 -7.99 -14.25
N LYS A 127 -2.25 -8.54 -13.05
CA LYS A 127 -0.98 -9.25 -12.76
C LYS A 127 -1.16 -10.70 -12.35
N VAL A 128 -2.28 -11.02 -11.70
CA VAL A 128 -2.58 -12.38 -11.25
C VAL A 128 -3.05 -13.22 -12.45
N PRO A 129 -2.76 -14.54 -12.52
CA PRO A 129 -3.33 -15.40 -13.54
C PRO A 129 -4.86 -15.40 -13.51
N GLY A 130 -5.49 -15.56 -14.68
CA GLY A 130 -6.94 -15.71 -14.79
C GLY A 130 -7.46 -17.08 -14.33
N TRP A 131 -8.75 -17.29 -14.53
CA TRP A 131 -9.42 -18.57 -14.25
C TRP A 131 -8.80 -19.72 -15.08
N PRO A 132 -8.64 -20.95 -14.53
CA PRO A 132 -9.11 -21.43 -13.23
C PRO A 132 -8.12 -21.26 -12.07
N ILE A 133 -6.92 -20.72 -12.31
CA ILE A 133 -5.86 -20.68 -11.31
C ILE A 133 -6.02 -19.49 -10.36
N GLY A 134 -6.28 -18.31 -10.92
CA GLY A 134 -6.45 -17.09 -10.15
C GLY A 134 -7.71 -16.32 -10.54
N PHE A 135 -7.68 -15.02 -10.30
CA PHE A 135 -8.80 -14.10 -10.52
C PHE A 135 -8.46 -12.96 -11.47
N GLY A 136 -7.30 -13.02 -12.15
CA GLY A 136 -6.89 -11.99 -13.08
C GLY A 136 -7.91 -11.79 -14.21
N ASP A 137 -8.12 -10.52 -14.55
CA ASP A 137 -9.08 -10.07 -15.57
C ASP A 137 -8.66 -8.67 -16.03
N ASP A 138 -8.10 -8.56 -17.24
CA ASP A 138 -7.60 -7.30 -17.78
C ASP A 138 -8.71 -6.28 -18.08
N ASP A 139 -9.92 -6.75 -18.38
CA ASP A 139 -11.08 -5.88 -18.60
C ASP A 139 -11.53 -5.27 -17.27
N GLU A 140 -11.53 -6.05 -16.20
CA GLU A 140 -11.81 -5.54 -14.85
C GLU A 140 -10.71 -4.62 -14.34
N ALA A 141 -9.44 -4.96 -14.56
CA ALA A 141 -8.30 -4.10 -14.27
C ALA A 141 -8.47 -2.72 -14.92
N LYS A 142 -8.82 -2.68 -16.21
CA LYS A 142 -9.01 -1.44 -16.95
C LYS A 142 -10.16 -0.58 -16.39
N LYS A 143 -11.28 -1.18 -15.99
CA LYS A 143 -12.40 -0.44 -15.37
C LYS A 143 -11.98 0.20 -14.06
N LEU A 144 -11.30 -0.56 -13.20
CA LEU A 144 -10.83 -0.10 -11.90
C LEU A 144 -9.75 0.99 -12.03
N PHE A 145 -8.83 0.87 -12.98
CA PHE A 145 -7.86 1.94 -13.27
C PHE A 145 -8.54 3.23 -13.73
N LYS A 146 -9.60 3.13 -14.55
CA LYS A 146 -10.37 4.32 -14.95
C LYS A 146 -10.99 5.00 -13.73
N GLN A 147 -11.61 4.25 -12.82
CA GLN A 147 -12.16 4.80 -11.58
C GLN A 147 -11.08 5.44 -10.70
N ALA A 148 -9.91 4.80 -10.58
CA ALA A 148 -8.79 5.36 -9.84
C ALA A 148 -8.30 6.71 -10.42
N LEU A 149 -8.25 6.83 -11.75
CA LEU A 149 -7.82 8.06 -12.43
C LEU A 149 -8.88 9.17 -12.36
N GLU A 150 -10.16 8.83 -12.27
CA GLU A 150 -11.22 9.82 -12.00
C GLU A 150 -11.06 10.44 -10.60
N LEU A 151 -10.65 9.63 -9.61
CA LEU A 151 -10.42 10.10 -8.23
C LEU A 151 -9.08 10.80 -8.05
N ASN A 152 -8.01 10.30 -8.68
CA ASN A 152 -6.67 10.84 -8.56
C ASN A 152 -5.97 10.99 -9.92
N PRO A 153 -6.40 11.97 -10.75
CA PRO A 153 -5.93 12.13 -12.13
C PRO A 153 -4.45 12.53 -12.22
N ARG A 154 -3.89 13.11 -11.16
CA ARG A 154 -2.47 13.56 -11.10
C ARG A 154 -1.63 12.78 -10.10
N GLY A 155 -2.16 11.67 -9.58
CA GLY A 155 -1.48 10.84 -8.60
C GLY A 155 -0.31 10.09 -9.21
N ILE A 156 0.82 10.04 -8.49
CA ILE A 156 2.02 9.34 -8.94
C ILE A 156 1.77 7.84 -9.12
N ASP A 157 1.07 7.21 -8.17
CA ASP A 157 0.83 5.76 -8.17
C ASP A 157 -0.26 5.35 -9.16
N SER A 158 -1.38 6.09 -9.23
CA SER A 158 -2.48 5.81 -10.17
C SER A 158 -2.02 5.86 -11.62
N ASN A 159 -1.26 6.89 -11.98
CA ASN A 159 -0.76 7.08 -13.34
C ASN A 159 0.37 6.09 -13.68
N TYR A 160 1.33 5.86 -12.76
CA TYR A 160 2.41 4.89 -13.01
C TYR A 160 1.89 3.46 -13.16
N LEU A 161 1.01 3.01 -12.26
CA LEU A 161 0.52 1.64 -12.28
C LEU A 161 -0.38 1.38 -13.49
N TYR A 162 -1.22 2.35 -13.88
CA TYR A 162 -1.98 2.23 -15.12
C TYR A 162 -1.07 2.23 -16.35
N ALA A 163 -0.01 3.06 -16.37
CA ALA A 163 0.94 3.03 -17.46
C ALA A 163 1.71 1.70 -17.54
N SER A 164 2.04 1.08 -16.40
CA SER A 164 2.64 -0.25 -16.37
C SER A 164 1.70 -1.30 -16.95
N PHE A 165 0.41 -1.26 -16.60
CA PHE A 165 -0.60 -2.13 -17.19
C PHE A 165 -0.71 -1.92 -18.71
N LEU A 166 -0.77 -0.66 -19.16
CA LEU A 166 -0.78 -0.32 -20.60
C LEU A 166 0.48 -0.78 -21.34
N TYR A 167 1.63 -0.77 -20.68
CA TYR A 167 2.88 -1.29 -21.25
C TYR A 167 2.79 -2.80 -21.50
N ASP A 168 2.28 -3.56 -20.52
CA ASP A 168 2.09 -5.01 -20.64
C ASP A 168 1.10 -5.35 -21.76
N GLU A 169 0.06 -4.53 -21.89
CA GLU A 169 -0.93 -4.52 -22.98
C GLU A 169 -0.38 -4.03 -24.34
N ARG A 170 0.92 -3.71 -24.43
CA ARG A 170 1.60 -3.18 -25.63
C ARG A 170 1.03 -1.85 -26.14
N LYS A 171 0.26 -1.13 -25.33
CA LYS A 171 -0.32 0.20 -25.62
C LYS A 171 0.70 1.30 -25.29
N TYR A 172 1.87 1.23 -25.93
CA TYR A 172 3.05 2.03 -25.54
C TYR A 172 2.84 3.54 -25.63
N LYS A 173 2.12 4.05 -26.64
CA LYS A 173 1.84 5.49 -26.78
C LYS A 173 1.02 6.01 -25.60
N SER A 174 -0.05 5.31 -25.23
CA SER A 174 -0.86 5.67 -24.05
C SER A 174 -0.06 5.49 -22.75
N ALA A 175 0.72 4.41 -22.61
CA ALA A 175 1.59 4.23 -21.44
C ALA A 175 2.54 5.43 -21.25
N ARG A 176 3.10 5.96 -22.34
CA ARG A 176 3.94 7.15 -22.32
C ARG A 176 3.21 8.38 -21.76
N GLU A 177 1.98 8.62 -22.20
CA GLU A 177 1.17 9.77 -21.76
C GLU A 177 0.97 9.74 -20.23
N PHE A 178 0.56 8.60 -19.69
CA PHE A 178 0.37 8.43 -18.25
C PHE A 178 1.69 8.49 -17.46
N LEU A 179 2.81 8.01 -18.01
CA LEU A 179 4.12 8.15 -17.36
C LEU A 179 4.57 9.60 -17.26
N LEU A 180 4.29 10.43 -18.25
CA LEU A 180 4.61 11.85 -18.20
C LEU A 180 3.77 12.58 -17.14
N VAL A 181 2.51 12.20 -16.95
CA VAL A 181 1.69 12.69 -15.84
C VAL A 181 2.26 12.24 -14.50
N ALA A 182 2.59 10.96 -14.36
CA ALA A 182 3.19 10.41 -13.13
C ALA A 182 4.52 11.11 -12.79
N GLN A 183 5.36 11.40 -13.79
CA GLN A 183 6.63 12.10 -13.60
C GLN A 183 6.45 13.51 -13.04
N GLN A 184 5.37 14.19 -13.41
CA GLN A 184 5.05 15.55 -12.95
C GLN A 184 4.14 15.58 -11.72
N ALA A 185 3.84 14.43 -11.12
CA ALA A 185 2.97 14.34 -9.97
C ALA A 185 3.53 15.14 -8.78
N PRO A 186 2.68 15.85 -8.01
CA PRO A 186 3.11 16.54 -6.80
C PRO A 186 3.77 15.59 -5.80
N ALA A 187 4.85 16.03 -5.16
CA ALA A 187 5.48 15.27 -4.09
C ALA A 187 4.56 15.14 -2.87
N ARG A 188 4.58 13.98 -2.23
CA ARG A 188 3.89 13.68 -0.98
C ARG A 188 4.86 13.87 0.19
N PRO A 189 4.75 14.97 0.97
CA PRO A 189 5.74 15.32 2.01
C PRO A 189 5.90 14.25 3.10
N ASP A 190 4.86 13.46 3.32
CA ASP A 190 4.79 12.35 4.27
C ASP A 190 5.35 11.03 3.71
N ARG A 191 5.55 10.93 2.38
CA ARG A 191 6.04 9.73 1.68
C ARG A 191 7.28 9.97 0.79
N PRO A 192 8.31 10.72 1.23
CA PRO A 192 9.42 11.13 0.36
C PRO A 192 10.24 9.96 -0.18
N LYS A 193 10.43 8.89 0.61
CA LYS A 193 11.16 7.69 0.18
C LYS A 193 10.41 6.94 -0.94
N ALA A 194 9.11 6.72 -0.75
CA ALA A 194 8.30 6.04 -1.76
C ALA A 194 8.27 6.83 -3.08
N ASP A 195 8.12 8.16 -3.00
CA ASP A 195 8.12 9.03 -4.19
C ASP A 195 9.46 9.02 -4.92
N LEU A 196 10.58 9.04 -4.19
CA LEU A 196 11.92 8.95 -4.77
C LEU A 196 12.06 7.69 -5.63
N TYR A 197 11.74 6.52 -5.07
CA TYR A 197 11.86 5.26 -5.81
C TYR A 197 10.83 5.16 -6.94
N ARG A 198 9.59 5.61 -6.73
CA ARG A 198 8.58 5.63 -7.77
C ARG A 198 8.98 6.52 -8.96
N GLN A 199 9.62 7.66 -8.73
CA GLN A 199 10.18 8.50 -9.81
C GLN A 199 11.29 7.79 -10.60
N GLN A 200 12.11 6.97 -9.94
CA GLN A 200 13.09 6.13 -10.63
C GLN A 200 12.42 5.04 -11.48
N GLU A 201 11.37 4.39 -10.95
CA GLU A 201 10.57 3.41 -11.68
C GLU A 201 9.91 4.02 -12.92
N ILE A 202 9.30 5.21 -12.78
CA ILE A 202 8.72 5.99 -13.89
C ILE A 202 9.78 6.24 -14.97
N THR A 203 10.95 6.74 -14.58
CA THR A 203 12.05 7.02 -15.51
C THR A 203 12.49 5.78 -16.27
N LYS A 204 12.64 4.64 -15.56
CA LYS A 204 13.02 3.35 -16.16
C LYS A 204 11.96 2.85 -17.14
N LEU A 205 10.68 2.90 -16.77
CA LEU A 205 9.59 2.42 -17.64
C LEU A 205 9.39 3.32 -18.85
N LEU A 206 9.51 4.64 -18.68
CA LEU A 206 9.44 5.60 -19.79
C LEU A 206 10.52 5.33 -20.84
N ALA A 207 11.76 5.05 -20.42
CA ALA A 207 12.83 4.68 -21.35
C ALA A 207 12.51 3.38 -22.14
N LYS A 208 11.89 2.38 -21.50
CA LYS A 208 11.44 1.15 -22.18
C LYS A 208 10.34 1.43 -23.19
N VAL A 209 9.36 2.24 -22.81
CA VAL A 209 8.24 2.68 -23.68
C VAL A 209 8.76 3.40 -24.92
N GLU A 210 9.67 4.37 -24.76
CA GLU A 210 10.26 5.13 -25.86
C GLU A 210 10.99 4.22 -26.86
N LYS A 211 11.72 3.22 -26.36
CA LYS A 211 12.38 2.22 -27.21
C LYS A 211 11.37 1.36 -27.99
N LYS A 212 10.21 1.06 -27.41
CA LYS A 212 9.14 0.30 -28.07
C LYS A 212 8.40 1.11 -29.13
N ILE A 213 8.23 2.41 -28.94
CA ILE A 213 7.57 3.32 -29.90
C ILE A 213 8.43 3.56 -31.15
N LYS A 214 9.76 3.59 -31.00
CA LYS A 214 10.71 3.80 -32.10
C LYS A 214 10.93 2.57 -32.99
N ARG A 215 10.46 1.40 -32.56
CA ARG A 215 10.55 0.13 -33.30
C ARG A 215 9.31 -0.08 -34.13
#